data_AF-A0AAV3J7K5-F1
#
_entry.id   AF-A0AAV3J7K5-F1
#
_cell.length_a   1.000
_cell.length_b   1.000
_cell.length_c   1.000
_cell.angle_alpha   90.00
_cell.angle_beta   90.00
_cell.angle_gamma   90.00
#
_symmetry.space_group_name_H-M   'P 1'
#
loop_
_entity.id
_entity.type
_entity.pdbx_description
1 polymer ?
#
loop_
_entity_poly.entity_id
_entity_poly.type
_entity_poly.pdbx_seq_one_letter_code
_entity_poly.pdbx_strand_id
1 'polypeptide(L)'
;MSDQRKELSLFLGVFNAEFERNRTRWGVFGGILLGYESTPQMTDWNFLWIRYLNSPQEKIQNFLPIYRYGETQEGYSFLAPPILTYHSEDSEGLITLGGLGLIYYQNRSKMEKEESTKILGGLLYFSEKKALRGFQNYGVLGAPFIGGLLWNYELEEETGFQKMSFLKFVFSRTTYKGKTWNSYFGISPSLWFDEND
;
A
#
# COMPACT_ATOMS: atom_id res chain seq x y z
N MET A 1 -45.75 -12.91 36.09
CA MET A 1 -45.39 -11.57 35.55
C MET A 1 -45.26 -11.73 34.05
N SER A 2 -46.10 -11.05 33.26
CA SER A 2 -46.16 -11.22 31.81
C SER A 2 -44.92 -10.59 31.16
N ASP A 3 -44.13 -11.37 30.42
CA ASP A 3 -43.06 -10.84 29.56
C ASP A 3 -43.71 -10.00 28.46
N GLN A 4 -43.66 -8.68 28.63
CA GLN A 4 -44.18 -7.74 27.64
C GLN A 4 -43.21 -7.69 26.45
N ARG A 5 -43.43 -8.57 25.47
CA ARG A 5 -42.88 -8.41 24.12
C ARG A 5 -43.59 -7.25 23.44
N LYS A 6 -42.84 -6.23 23.04
CA LYS A 6 -43.35 -5.11 22.24
C LYS A 6 -42.78 -5.22 20.84
N GLU A 7 -43.66 -5.39 19.86
CA GLU A 7 -43.31 -5.43 18.45
C GLU A 7 -43.81 -4.14 17.80
N LEU A 8 -42.92 -3.47 17.05
CA LEU A 8 -43.22 -2.27 16.29
C LEU A 8 -42.81 -2.52 14.84
N SER A 9 -43.79 -2.50 13.95
CA SER A 9 -43.58 -2.57 12.51
C SER A 9 -44.12 -1.30 11.86
N LEU A 10 -43.28 -0.59 11.09
CA LEU A 10 -43.64 0.63 10.37
C LEU A 10 -43.39 0.46 8.88
N PHE A 11 -44.18 1.18 8.07
CA PHE A 11 -44.04 1.21 6.61
C PHE A 11 -44.05 -0.19 5.97
N LEU A 12 -45.09 -1.00 6.24
CA LEU A 12 -45.23 -2.38 5.72
C LEU A 12 -44.06 -3.32 6.08
N GLY A 13 -43.46 -3.15 7.26
CA GLY A 13 -42.35 -4.00 7.70
C GLY A 13 -40.99 -3.60 7.15
N VAL A 14 -40.89 -2.41 6.55
CA VAL A 14 -39.59 -1.81 6.21
C VAL A 14 -38.80 -1.49 7.48
N PHE A 15 -39.46 -1.05 8.56
CA PHE A 15 -38.84 -0.94 9.87
C PHE A 15 -39.48 -1.95 10.81
N ASN A 16 -38.65 -2.77 11.45
CA ASN A 16 -39.11 -3.73 12.46
C ASN A 16 -38.27 -3.55 13.73
N ALA A 17 -38.93 -3.44 14.87
CA ALA A 17 -38.28 -3.44 16.17
C ALA A 17 -39.03 -4.36 17.13
N GLU A 18 -38.28 -5.24 17.78
CA GLU A 18 -38.72 -6.16 18.81
C GLU A 18 -38.00 -5.81 20.10
N PHE A 19 -38.76 -5.48 21.13
CA PHE A 19 -38.26 -5.18 22.46
C PHE A 19 -38.78 -6.25 23.43
N GLU A 20 -37.86 -7.01 23.98
CA GLU A 20 -38.07 -7.97 25.06
C GLU A 20 -37.21 -7.54 26.25
N ARG A 21 -37.54 -8.03 27.45
CA ARG A 21 -36.91 -7.61 28.71
C ARG A 21 -35.38 -7.72 28.70
N ASN A 22 -34.84 -8.69 27.96
CA ASN A 22 -33.40 -8.96 27.85
C ASN A 22 -32.91 -8.98 26.40
N ARG A 23 -33.71 -8.52 25.43
CA ARG A 23 -33.34 -8.53 24.01
C ARG A 23 -33.93 -7.33 23.31
N THR A 24 -33.07 -6.51 22.74
CA THR A 24 -33.49 -5.42 21.86
C THR A 24 -33.04 -5.78 20.45
N ARG A 25 -33.98 -5.90 19.53
CA ARG A 25 -33.70 -6.15 18.12
C ARG A 25 -34.40 -5.10 17.28
N TRP A 26 -33.70 -4.45 16.38
CA TRP A 26 -34.35 -3.61 15.38
C TRP A 26 -33.60 -3.70 14.05
N GLY A 27 -34.32 -3.42 12.96
CA GLY A 27 -33.74 -3.47 11.63
C GLY A 27 -34.58 -2.76 10.59
N VAL A 28 -33.89 -2.35 9.53
CA VAL A 28 -34.46 -1.72 8.34
C VAL A 28 -34.32 -2.69 7.16
N PHE A 29 -35.39 -2.89 6.40
CA PHE A 29 -35.50 -3.92 5.36
C PHE A 29 -35.13 -5.32 5.89
N GLY A 30 -35.69 -5.70 7.04
CA GLY A 30 -35.42 -7.01 7.66
C GLY A 30 -33.98 -7.21 8.14
N GLY A 31 -33.17 -6.15 8.27
CA GLY A 31 -31.78 -6.23 8.72
C GLY A 31 -30.74 -6.11 7.60
N ILE A 32 -31.18 -6.03 6.33
CA ILE A 32 -30.28 -5.94 5.17
C ILE A 32 -29.54 -4.59 5.12
N LEU A 33 -30.28 -3.49 5.34
CA LEU A 33 -29.69 -2.15 5.33
C LEU A 33 -29.04 -1.83 6.68
N LEU A 34 -29.78 -2.11 7.74
CA LEU A 34 -29.43 -1.80 9.11
C LEU A 34 -30.03 -2.87 10.00
N GLY A 35 -29.23 -3.41 10.91
CA GLY A 35 -29.69 -4.32 11.93
C GLY A 35 -28.92 -4.09 13.22
N TYR A 36 -29.62 -4.23 14.33
CA TYR A 36 -29.05 -4.13 15.65
C TYR A 36 -29.74 -5.16 16.52
N GLU A 37 -28.96 -5.94 17.22
CA GLU A 37 -29.41 -6.90 18.20
C GLU A 37 -28.52 -6.79 19.44
N SER A 38 -29.14 -6.60 20.59
CA SER A 38 -28.45 -6.45 21.85
C SER A 38 -29.12 -7.30 22.92
N THR A 39 -28.32 -8.12 23.57
CA THR A 39 -28.63 -8.94 24.73
C THR A 39 -27.57 -8.69 25.80
N PRO A 40 -27.79 -9.05 27.08
CA PRO A 40 -26.81 -8.80 28.14
C PRO A 40 -25.43 -9.43 27.89
N GLN A 41 -25.33 -10.42 27.00
CA GLN A 41 -24.10 -11.12 26.67
C GLN A 41 -23.57 -10.81 25.26
N MET A 42 -24.41 -10.31 24.35
CA MET A 42 -24.06 -10.14 22.93
C MET A 42 -24.58 -8.83 22.38
N THR A 43 -23.71 -8.13 21.64
CA THR A 43 -24.08 -7.00 20.78
C THR A 43 -23.73 -7.33 19.35
N ASP A 44 -24.71 -7.33 18.46
CA ASP A 44 -24.56 -7.45 17.01
C ASP A 44 -25.13 -6.18 16.37
N TRP A 45 -24.37 -5.51 15.53
CA TRP A 45 -24.91 -4.49 14.64
C TRP A 45 -24.38 -4.67 13.24
N ASN A 46 -25.16 -4.24 12.26
CA ASN A 46 -24.71 -4.11 10.90
C ASN A 46 -25.29 -2.87 10.23
N PHE A 47 -24.48 -2.26 9.36
CA PHE A 47 -24.87 -1.22 8.42
C PHE A 47 -24.30 -1.62 7.06
N LEU A 48 -25.17 -2.05 6.14
CA LEU A 48 -24.78 -2.63 4.86
C LEU A 48 -23.76 -3.78 5.04
N TRP A 49 -22.53 -3.62 4.55
CA TRP A 49 -21.43 -4.59 4.66
C TRP A 49 -20.57 -4.42 5.93
N ILE A 50 -20.82 -3.38 6.72
CA ILE A 50 -20.17 -3.16 8.00
C ILE A 50 -20.91 -4.00 9.05
N ARG A 51 -20.21 -4.87 9.77
CA ARG A 51 -20.80 -5.66 10.86
C ARG A 51 -19.88 -5.64 12.07
N TYR A 52 -20.47 -5.52 13.24
CA TYR A 52 -19.78 -5.68 14.51
C TYR A 52 -20.58 -6.68 15.33
N LEU A 53 -19.96 -7.81 15.64
CA LEU A 53 -20.47 -8.80 16.56
C LEU A 53 -19.51 -8.91 17.73
N ASN A 54 -20.04 -8.81 18.93
CA ASN A 54 -19.29 -9.01 20.16
C ASN A 54 -20.10 -9.93 21.06
N SER A 55 -19.67 -11.20 21.16
CA SER A 55 -20.27 -12.23 22.00
C SER A 55 -19.18 -12.94 22.82
N PRO A 56 -19.52 -13.71 23.87
CA PRO A 56 -18.53 -14.42 24.69
C PRO A 56 -17.81 -15.55 23.94
N GLN A 57 -18.34 -15.99 22.80
CA GLN A 57 -17.83 -17.09 21.98
C GLN A 57 -17.15 -16.61 20.70
N GLU A 58 -17.59 -15.48 20.16
CA GLU A 58 -17.17 -14.97 18.85
C GLU A 58 -17.16 -13.44 18.84
N LYS A 59 -16.08 -12.88 18.27
CA LYS A 59 -15.97 -11.44 17.99
C LYS A 59 -15.69 -11.24 16.50
N ILE A 60 -16.57 -10.52 15.82
CA ILE A 60 -16.44 -10.19 14.40
C ILE A 60 -16.44 -8.68 14.24
N GLN A 61 -15.47 -8.17 13.49
CA GLN A 61 -15.45 -6.82 13.00
C GLN A 61 -15.26 -6.87 11.49
N ASN A 62 -16.27 -6.44 10.76
CA ASN A 62 -16.31 -6.48 9.31
C ASN A 62 -16.51 -5.06 8.80
N PHE A 63 -15.59 -4.60 7.97
CA PHE A 63 -15.62 -3.32 7.27
C PHE A 63 -15.13 -3.57 5.84
N LEU A 64 -15.83 -4.41 5.07
CA LEU A 64 -15.38 -4.72 3.70
C LEU A 64 -15.34 -3.48 2.80
N PRO A 65 -14.46 -3.44 1.79
CA PRO A 65 -13.31 -4.34 1.57
C PRO A 65 -12.09 -3.98 2.46
N ILE A 66 -12.27 -3.10 3.45
CA ILE A 66 -11.22 -2.37 4.17
C ILE A 66 -10.69 -3.11 5.40
N TYR A 67 -11.41 -4.07 5.98
CA TYR A 67 -10.94 -4.79 7.16
C TYR A 67 -11.92 -5.92 7.48
N ARG A 68 -11.41 -7.10 7.81
CA ARG A 68 -12.18 -8.17 8.43
C ARG A 68 -11.34 -8.83 9.50
N TYR A 69 -11.87 -8.85 10.71
CA TYR A 69 -11.32 -9.54 11.86
C TYR A 69 -12.38 -10.48 12.42
N GLY A 70 -12.01 -11.74 12.63
CA GLY A 70 -12.85 -12.75 13.27
C GLY A 70 -12.03 -13.55 14.28
N GLU A 71 -12.51 -13.65 15.50
CA GLU A 71 -11.87 -14.35 16.61
C GLU A 71 -12.84 -15.38 17.20
N THR A 72 -12.34 -16.61 17.37
CA THR A 72 -13.08 -17.77 17.90
C THR A 72 -12.25 -18.47 18.99
N GLN A 73 -12.83 -19.43 19.72
CA GLN A 73 -12.12 -20.17 20.78
C GLN A 73 -10.92 -21.00 20.28
N GLU A 74 -10.84 -21.30 18.98
CA GLU A 74 -9.82 -22.16 18.36
C GLU A 74 -8.79 -21.37 17.54
N GLY A 75 -9.02 -20.09 17.26
CA GLY A 75 -8.10 -19.26 16.48
C GLY A 75 -8.69 -17.94 15.95
N TYR A 76 -7.85 -17.17 15.24
CA TYR A 76 -8.19 -15.86 14.67
C TYR A 76 -8.01 -15.82 13.13
N SER A 77 -8.80 -14.97 12.47
CA SER A 77 -8.73 -14.70 11.03
C SER A 77 -8.71 -13.20 10.76
N PHE A 78 -7.80 -12.74 9.90
CA PHE A 78 -7.55 -11.32 9.63
C PHE A 78 -7.35 -11.08 8.13
N LEU A 79 -8.08 -10.13 7.57
CA LEU A 79 -7.96 -9.66 6.18
C LEU A 79 -7.99 -8.13 6.18
N ALA A 80 -6.92 -7.51 5.65
CA ALA A 80 -6.79 -6.07 5.48
C ALA A 80 -6.48 -5.72 4.01
N PRO A 81 -6.94 -4.57 3.51
CA PRO A 81 -6.83 -4.10 2.14
C PRO A 81 -5.43 -3.56 1.86
N PRO A 82 -5.03 -3.53 0.58
CA PRO A 82 -3.79 -2.91 0.13
C PRO A 82 -3.80 -1.37 0.09
N ILE A 83 -4.74 -0.65 0.73
CA ILE A 83 -4.97 0.79 0.42
C ILE A 83 -4.93 1.66 1.69
N LEU A 84 -3.81 1.63 2.40
CA LEU A 84 -3.42 2.74 3.27
C LEU A 84 -2.61 3.71 2.41
N THR A 85 -3.31 4.65 1.78
CA THR A 85 -2.72 5.76 1.04
C THR A 85 -2.49 6.92 2.00
N TYR A 86 -1.25 7.35 2.17
CA TYR A 86 -0.88 8.53 2.94
C TYR A 86 -0.30 9.57 1.98
N HIS A 87 -0.80 10.80 2.04
CA HIS A 87 -0.29 11.90 1.23
C HIS A 87 -0.11 13.12 2.12
N SER A 88 1.07 13.73 2.05
CA SER A 88 1.44 14.92 2.79
C SER A 88 2.28 15.81 1.89
N GLU A 89 1.96 17.10 1.91
CA GLU A 89 2.74 18.14 1.25
C GLU A 89 2.89 19.33 2.22
N ASP A 90 4.12 19.80 2.38
CA ASP A 90 4.47 20.96 3.20
C ASP A 90 5.59 21.78 2.50
N SER A 91 6.02 22.84 3.17
CA SER A 91 7.17 23.67 2.82
C SER A 91 8.46 22.86 2.67
N GLU A 92 8.64 21.79 3.44
CA GLU A 92 9.82 20.93 3.41
C GLU A 92 9.81 19.92 2.24
N GLY A 93 8.63 19.47 1.78
CA GLY A 93 8.56 18.42 0.76
C GLY A 93 7.19 17.79 0.57
N LEU A 94 7.17 16.68 -0.16
CA LEU A 94 5.99 15.89 -0.47
C LEU A 94 6.27 14.40 -0.25
N ILE A 95 5.36 13.72 0.43
CA ILE A 95 5.39 12.28 0.66
C ILE A 95 4.06 11.67 0.25
N THR A 96 4.09 10.66 -0.61
CA THR A 96 2.94 9.85 -0.99
C THR A 96 3.27 8.37 -0.80
N LEU A 97 2.49 7.67 -0.01
CA LEU A 97 2.58 6.24 0.24
C LEU A 97 1.27 5.61 -0.23
N GLY A 98 1.33 4.50 -0.94
CA GLY A 98 0.19 3.66 -1.31
C GLY A 98 0.46 2.23 -0.89
N GLY A 99 -0.52 1.59 -0.24
CA GLY A 99 -0.33 0.27 0.36
C GLY A 99 0.83 0.25 1.34
N LEU A 100 0.86 1.20 2.29
CA LEU A 100 1.94 1.37 3.27
C LEU A 100 3.33 1.67 2.66
N GLY A 101 3.39 2.19 1.43
CA GLY A 101 4.65 2.45 0.74
C GLY A 101 5.16 1.24 -0.07
N LEU A 102 4.53 0.07 0.07
CA LEU A 102 4.92 -1.12 -0.67
C LEU A 102 4.44 -1.06 -2.11
N ILE A 103 3.21 -0.60 -2.35
CA ILE A 103 2.67 -0.53 -3.71
C ILE A 103 3.21 0.72 -4.42
N TYR A 104 3.20 1.84 -3.72
CA TYR A 104 3.66 3.11 -4.23
C TYR A 104 4.34 3.89 -3.12
N TYR A 105 5.52 4.43 -3.39
CA TYR A 105 6.23 5.34 -2.52
C TYR A 105 6.75 6.48 -3.37
N GLN A 106 6.49 7.71 -2.94
CA GLN A 106 7.05 8.91 -3.51
C GLN A 106 7.47 9.81 -2.36
N ASN A 107 8.72 10.25 -2.37
CA ASN A 107 9.23 11.25 -1.46
C ASN A 107 9.97 12.31 -2.29
N ARG A 108 9.70 13.59 -2.03
CA ARG A 108 10.36 14.71 -2.67
C ARG A 108 10.69 15.74 -1.60
N SER A 109 11.95 15.82 -1.20
CA SER A 109 12.47 16.79 -0.24
C SER A 109 12.94 18.04 -0.98
N LYS A 110 12.34 19.20 -0.69
CA LYS A 110 12.76 20.49 -1.27
C LYS A 110 14.04 20.99 -0.61
N MET A 111 14.20 20.74 0.69
CA MET A 111 15.37 21.13 1.48
C MET A 111 16.62 20.35 1.07
N GLU A 112 16.49 19.02 0.96
CA GLU A 112 17.62 18.14 0.64
C GLU A 112 17.80 17.94 -0.87
N LYS A 113 16.91 18.50 -1.70
CA LYS A 113 16.87 18.30 -3.16
C LYS A 113 16.88 16.82 -3.56
N GLU A 114 16.24 15.97 -2.77
CA GLU A 114 16.14 14.53 -3.02
C GLU A 114 14.75 14.16 -3.54
N GLU A 115 14.70 13.21 -4.46
CA GLU A 115 13.44 12.70 -5.02
C GLU A 115 13.53 11.18 -5.16
N SER A 116 12.60 10.45 -4.56
CA SER A 116 12.56 9.00 -4.62
C SER A 116 11.15 8.53 -4.95
N THR A 117 10.99 7.81 -6.06
CA THR A 117 9.75 7.12 -6.43
C THR A 117 10.00 5.62 -6.53
N LYS A 118 9.13 4.80 -5.95
CA LYS A 118 9.21 3.32 -5.95
C LYS A 118 7.83 2.73 -6.18
N ILE A 119 7.72 1.77 -7.08
CA ILE A 119 6.50 1.00 -7.34
C ILE A 119 6.77 -0.46 -7.01
N LEU A 120 5.88 -1.09 -6.24
CA LEU A 120 6.08 -2.43 -5.69
C LEU A 120 7.43 -2.54 -4.96
N GLY A 121 7.73 -1.58 -4.08
CA GLY A 121 8.99 -1.51 -3.33
C GLY A 121 10.23 -1.21 -4.19
N GLY A 122 10.05 -0.82 -5.45
CA GLY A 122 11.12 -0.65 -6.42
C GLY A 122 11.28 -1.84 -7.37
N LEU A 123 10.52 -2.93 -7.15
CA LEU A 123 10.56 -4.11 -7.98
C LEU A 123 10.11 -3.84 -9.41
N LEU A 124 9.03 -3.08 -9.57
CA LEU A 124 8.51 -2.76 -10.89
C LEU A 124 9.22 -1.54 -11.48
N TYR A 125 9.40 -0.52 -10.66
CA TYR A 125 10.03 0.73 -11.05
C TYR A 125 10.63 1.44 -9.84
N PHE A 126 11.80 2.05 -10.03
CA PHE A 126 12.35 3.00 -9.08
C PHE A 126 12.99 4.19 -9.80
N SER A 127 13.00 5.34 -9.12
CA SER A 127 13.67 6.57 -9.50
C SER A 127 14.22 7.19 -8.23
N GLU A 128 15.51 7.43 -8.14
CA GLU A 128 16.18 8.05 -7.00
C GLU A 128 17.03 9.21 -7.52
N LYS A 129 16.86 10.39 -6.95
CA LYS A 129 17.72 11.57 -7.12
C LYS A 129 18.22 11.97 -5.76
N LYS A 130 19.53 12.13 -5.63
CA LYS A 130 20.18 12.58 -4.40
C LYS A 130 20.94 13.86 -4.68
N ALA A 131 20.97 14.78 -3.72
CA ALA A 131 21.77 15.99 -3.84
C ALA A 131 23.26 15.68 -3.90
N LEU A 132 23.71 14.62 -3.19
CA LEU A 132 25.09 14.19 -3.20
C LEU A 132 25.51 13.87 -4.64
N ARG A 133 26.38 14.73 -5.18
CA ARG A 133 26.95 14.64 -6.54
C ARG A 133 25.96 14.71 -7.71
N GLY A 134 24.75 15.19 -7.46
CA GLY A 134 23.67 15.18 -8.44
C GLY A 134 23.34 13.77 -8.93
N PHE A 135 23.47 12.76 -8.07
CA PHE A 135 23.24 11.37 -8.43
C PHE A 135 21.79 11.14 -8.81
N GLN A 136 21.55 10.50 -9.95
CA GLN A 136 20.22 10.09 -10.40
C GLN A 136 20.26 8.63 -10.88
N ASN A 137 19.31 7.81 -10.44
CA ASN A 137 19.22 6.40 -10.81
C ASN A 137 17.77 6.00 -11.06
N TYR A 138 17.52 5.36 -12.19
CA TYR A 138 16.19 4.94 -12.63
C TYR A 138 16.27 3.51 -13.13
N GLY A 139 15.26 2.71 -12.84
CA GLY A 139 15.23 1.35 -13.37
C GLY A 139 13.87 0.69 -13.34
N VAL A 140 13.74 -0.33 -14.18
CA VAL A 140 12.53 -1.13 -14.39
C VAL A 140 12.85 -2.61 -14.17
N LEU A 141 11.93 -3.31 -13.50
CA LEU A 141 12.06 -4.73 -13.15
C LEU A 141 13.39 -5.03 -12.44
N GLY A 142 13.58 -4.52 -11.23
CA GLY A 142 14.85 -4.64 -10.52
C GLY A 142 14.73 -4.22 -9.06
N ALA A 143 15.78 -3.68 -8.45
CA ALA A 143 15.63 -3.02 -7.16
C ALA A 143 16.69 -1.93 -7.04
N PRO A 144 16.48 -0.88 -6.22
CA PRO A 144 17.41 0.25 -6.15
C PRO A 144 18.87 -0.14 -5.90
N PHE A 145 19.12 -1.18 -5.10
CA PHE A 145 20.46 -1.67 -4.75
C PHE A 145 21.12 -2.56 -5.83
N ILE A 146 20.36 -3.14 -6.74
CA ILE A 146 20.88 -3.92 -7.89
C ILE A 146 20.67 -3.19 -9.22
N GLY A 147 19.99 -2.06 -9.28
CA GLY A 147 19.56 -1.44 -10.54
C GLY A 147 18.41 -2.21 -11.23
N GLY A 148 17.92 -1.65 -12.34
CA GLY A 148 16.91 -2.28 -13.18
C GLY A 148 17.48 -3.41 -14.03
N LEU A 149 16.78 -4.55 -14.10
CA LEU A 149 17.21 -5.69 -14.91
C LEU A 149 16.79 -5.51 -16.37
N LEU A 150 15.61 -4.94 -16.63
CA LEU A 150 15.14 -4.68 -18.00
C LEU A 150 15.76 -3.40 -18.58
N TRP A 151 15.77 -2.35 -17.79
CA TRP A 151 16.32 -1.06 -18.16
C TRP A 151 16.84 -0.36 -16.92
N ASN A 152 18.00 0.29 -17.04
CA ASN A 152 18.58 1.10 -15.97
C ASN A 152 19.25 2.33 -16.55
N TYR A 153 19.10 3.47 -15.89
CA TYR A 153 19.81 4.69 -16.20
C TYR A 153 20.39 5.29 -14.93
N GLU A 154 21.69 5.56 -14.94
CA GLU A 154 22.45 6.11 -13.82
C GLU A 154 23.22 7.34 -14.29
N LEU A 155 23.24 8.39 -13.48
CA LEU A 155 23.89 9.66 -13.75
C LEU A 155 24.55 10.16 -12.46
N GLU A 156 25.76 10.68 -12.55
CA GLU A 156 26.42 11.43 -11.48
C GLU A 156 27.00 12.70 -12.11
N GLU A 157 26.43 13.85 -11.78
CA GLU A 157 26.72 15.13 -12.44
C GLU A 157 28.15 15.60 -12.17
N GLU A 158 28.67 15.43 -10.94
CA GLU A 158 30.02 15.88 -10.57
C GLU A 158 31.13 15.12 -11.32
N THR A 159 30.95 13.83 -11.57
CA THR A 159 31.96 12.99 -12.23
C THR A 159 31.77 12.93 -13.75
N GLY A 160 30.62 13.40 -14.24
CA GLY A 160 30.19 13.23 -15.63
C GLY A 160 29.93 11.76 -15.98
N PHE A 161 29.68 10.92 -14.97
CA PHE A 161 29.34 9.51 -15.18
C PHE A 161 27.89 9.40 -15.64
N GLN A 162 27.68 8.66 -16.72
CA GLN A 162 26.34 8.36 -17.23
C GLN A 162 26.34 6.92 -17.74
N LYS A 163 25.38 6.11 -17.31
CA LYS A 163 25.27 4.72 -17.73
C LYS A 163 23.82 4.36 -18.05
N MET A 164 23.59 3.96 -19.29
CA MET A 164 22.33 3.38 -19.75
C MET A 164 22.52 1.87 -19.92
N SER A 165 21.59 1.05 -19.43
CA SER A 165 21.61 -0.40 -19.62
C SER A 165 20.25 -0.90 -20.13
N PHE A 166 20.26 -1.84 -21.06
CA PHE A 166 19.08 -2.56 -21.54
C PHE A 166 19.35 -4.04 -21.40
N LEU A 167 18.44 -4.76 -20.74
CA LEU A 167 18.65 -6.12 -20.25
C LEU A 167 20.02 -6.20 -19.58
N LYS A 168 20.15 -5.80 -18.31
CA LYS A 168 21.40 -5.43 -17.61
C LYS A 168 22.70 -6.17 -18.01
N PHE A 169 22.62 -7.45 -18.35
CA PHE A 169 23.76 -8.28 -18.78
C PHE A 169 24.06 -8.25 -20.29
N VAL A 170 23.13 -7.84 -21.15
CA VAL A 170 23.22 -7.86 -22.62
C VAL A 170 23.85 -6.60 -23.16
N PHE A 171 23.40 -5.42 -22.72
CA PHE A 171 23.90 -4.16 -23.27
C PHE A 171 23.96 -3.06 -22.22
N SER A 172 25.08 -2.33 -22.22
CA SER A 172 25.16 -1.05 -21.53
C SER A 172 26.03 -0.06 -22.28
N ARG A 173 25.63 1.21 -22.29
CA ARG A 173 26.42 2.33 -22.78
C ARG A 173 26.83 3.19 -21.59
N THR A 174 28.14 3.35 -21.39
CA THR A 174 28.70 4.13 -20.30
C THR A 174 29.51 5.29 -20.87
N THR A 175 29.30 6.47 -20.29
CA THR A 175 30.07 7.69 -20.53
C THR A 175 30.73 8.08 -19.22
N TYR A 176 32.02 8.37 -19.25
CA TYR A 176 32.76 8.84 -18.09
C TYR A 176 33.90 9.75 -18.54
N LYS A 177 34.03 10.94 -17.92
CA LYS A 177 35.04 11.95 -18.28
C LYS A 177 35.16 12.20 -19.80
N GLY A 178 34.03 12.23 -20.51
CA GLY A 178 33.97 12.46 -21.96
C GLY A 178 34.29 11.24 -22.85
N LYS A 179 34.77 10.12 -22.28
CA LYS A 179 34.94 8.86 -23.01
C LYS A 179 33.62 8.08 -22.96
N THR A 180 33.17 7.57 -24.11
CA THR A 180 31.95 6.75 -24.22
C THR A 180 32.30 5.38 -24.76
N TRP A 181 31.78 4.31 -24.15
CA TRP A 181 31.93 2.96 -24.65
C TRP A 181 30.65 2.14 -24.49
N ASN A 182 30.52 1.12 -25.33
CA ASN A 182 29.44 0.17 -25.29
C ASN A 182 29.97 -1.16 -24.76
N SER A 183 29.22 -1.77 -23.86
CA SER A 183 29.47 -3.11 -23.34
C SER A 183 28.40 -4.05 -23.85
N TYR A 184 28.81 -5.25 -24.27
CA TYR A 184 27.92 -6.29 -24.76
C TYR A 184 28.15 -7.56 -23.96
N PHE A 185 27.08 -8.23 -23.53
CA PHE A 185 27.16 -9.48 -22.75
C PHE A 185 28.07 -9.36 -21.50
N GLY A 186 28.09 -8.19 -20.86
CA GLY A 186 28.93 -7.89 -19.70
C GLY A 186 30.41 -7.59 -20.01
N ILE A 187 30.83 -7.66 -21.27
CA ILE A 187 32.20 -7.36 -21.69
C ILE A 187 32.31 -5.88 -22.01
N SER A 188 33.18 -5.16 -21.28
CA SER A 188 33.40 -3.72 -21.43
C SER A 188 34.79 -3.41 -21.99
N PRO A 189 34.88 -2.59 -23.05
CA PRO A 189 36.16 -2.03 -23.52
C PRO A 189 36.84 -1.07 -22.54
N SER A 190 36.19 -0.70 -21.43
CA SER A 190 36.78 0.23 -20.44
C SER A 190 38.06 -0.28 -19.80
N LEU A 191 38.26 -1.60 -19.75
CA LEU A 191 39.48 -2.24 -19.23
C LEU A 191 40.75 -1.82 -19.99
N TRP A 192 40.61 -1.26 -21.19
CA TRP A 192 41.71 -0.85 -22.06
C TRP A 192 42.02 0.66 -21.98
N PHE A 193 41.24 1.43 -21.22
CA PHE A 193 41.43 2.87 -21.09
C PHE A 193 42.19 3.29 -19.81
N ASP A 194 42.39 2.38 -18.85
CA ASP A 194 43.13 2.63 -17.59
C ASP A 194 44.65 2.45 -17.72
N GLU A 195 45.16 1.97 -18.86
CA GLU A 195 46.59 1.64 -19.03
C GLU A 195 47.49 2.85 -19.38
N ASN A 196 46.93 4.07 -19.55
CA ASN A 196 47.67 5.21 -20.10
C ASN A 196 47.41 6.58 -19.43
N ASP A 197 46.98 6.63 -18.17
CA ASP A 197 47.00 7.86 -17.36
C ASP A 197 48.19 7.89 -16.39
#